data_AF-A0A3E0KRI3-F1
#
_entry.id   AF-A0A3E0KRI3-F1
#
_cell.length_a   1.000
_cell.length_b   1.000
_cell.length_c   1.000
_cell.angle_alpha   90.00
_cell.angle_beta   90.00
_cell.angle_gamma   90.00
#
_symmetry.space_group_name_H-M   'P 1'
#
loop_
_entity.id
_entity.type
_entity.pdbx_description
1 polymer ?
#
loop_
_entity_poly.entity_id
_entity_poly.type
_entity_poly.pdbx_seq_one_letter_code
_entity_poly.pdbx_strand_id
1 'polypeptide(L)' 'MDPQLRALVAAVLQRTYRDLASGPRGNGHDVSAKDYRDARAFVETGWFDTLCECLNLDAEETRRVFLASKAS' A
#
# COMPACT_ATOMS: atom_id res chain seq x y z
N MET A 1 -4.94 -14.91 13.66
CA MET A 1 -5.61 -13.70 13.14
C MET A 1 -6.91 -14.11 12.49
N ASP A 2 -7.99 -13.39 12.79
CA ASP A 2 -9.33 -13.67 12.26
C ASP A 2 -9.38 -13.53 10.71
N PRO A 3 -10.09 -14.42 9.98
CA PRO A 3 -10.18 -14.36 8.52
C PRO A 3 -10.77 -13.05 7.98
N GLN A 4 -11.73 -12.45 8.69
CA GLN A 4 -12.37 -11.19 8.30
C GLN A 4 -11.40 -10.02 8.47
N LEU A 5 -10.60 -10.06 9.54
CA LEU A 5 -9.54 -9.08 9.77
C LEU A 5 -8.46 -9.17 8.68
N ARG A 6 -8.12 -10.38 8.20
CA ARG A 6 -7.19 -10.56 7.06
C ARG A 6 -7.75 -9.97 5.78
N ALA A 7 -9.01 -10.22 5.47
CA ALA A 7 -9.66 -9.67 4.29
C ALA A 7 -9.69 -8.13 4.31
N LEU A 8 -9.95 -7.53 5.48
CA LEU A 8 -9.94 -6.08 5.66
C LEU A 8 -8.54 -5.48 5.43
N VAL A 9 -7.51 -6.09 6.02
CA VAL A 9 -6.11 -5.65 5.86
C VAL A 9 -5.65 -5.78 4.40
N ALA A 10 -6.00 -6.88 3.73
CA ALA A 10 -5.72 -7.06 2.31
C ALA A 10 -6.43 -6.00 1.44
N ALA A 11 -7.68 -5.67 1.75
CA ALA A 11 -8.43 -4.63 1.04
C ALA A 11 -7.82 -3.23 1.23
N VAL A 12 -7.35 -2.90 2.44
CA VAL A 12 -6.66 -1.63 2.72
C VAL A 12 -5.35 -1.56 1.93
N LEU A 13 -4.51 -2.59 2.00
CA LEU A 13 -3.25 -2.62 1.25
C LEU A 13 -3.45 -2.57 -0.26
N GLN A 14 -4.43 -3.30 -0.80
CA GLN A 14 -4.78 -3.26 -2.22
C GLN A 14 -5.31 -1.89 -2.66
N ARG A 15 -6.12 -1.23 -1.82
CA ARG A 15 -6.65 0.10 -2.13
C ARG A 15 -5.56 1.15 -2.09
N THR A 16 -4.73 1.15 -1.04
CA THR A 16 -3.55 2.02 -0.94
C THR A 16 -2.64 1.84 -2.14
N TYR A 17 -2.34 0.59 -2.52
CA TYR A 17 -1.57 0.29 -3.73
C TYR A 17 -2.22 0.82 -5.00
N ARG A 18 -3.53 0.57 -5.19
CA ARG A 18 -4.27 0.97 -6.38
C ARG A 18 -4.29 2.49 -6.53
N ASP A 19 -4.65 3.20 -5.46
CA ASP A 19 -4.75 4.66 -5.45
C ASP A 19 -3.40 5.28 -5.86
N LEU A 20 -2.29 4.75 -5.33
CA LEU A 20 -0.94 5.20 -5.68
C LEU A 20 -0.48 4.76 -7.08
N ALA A 21 -0.87 3.59 -7.56
CA ALA A 21 -0.50 3.13 -8.90
C ALA A 21 -1.27 3.86 -10.01
N SER A 22 -2.50 4.32 -9.72
CA SER A 22 -3.34 4.96 -10.72
C SER A 22 -2.94 6.39 -11.08
N GLY A 23 -2.02 7.04 -10.35
CA GLY A 23 -1.73 8.45 -10.55
C GLY A 23 -2.94 9.35 -10.25
N PRO A 24 -2.82 10.68 -10.39
CA PRO A 24 -3.98 11.57 -10.41
C PRO A 24 -4.80 11.29 -11.68
N ARG A 25 -5.72 10.34 -11.60
CA ARG A 25 -6.76 10.14 -12.62
C ARG A 25 -7.94 10.99 -12.19
N GLY A 26 -8.35 11.92 -13.07
CA GLY A 26 -9.42 12.91 -12.87
C GLY A 26 -10.83 12.39 -12.57
N ASN A 27 -10.97 11.16 -12.07
CA ASN A 27 -12.19 10.62 -11.49
C ASN A 27 -12.08 10.63 -9.95
N GLY A 28 -12.16 11.82 -9.36
CA GLY A 28 -12.70 12.05 -8.01
C GLY A 28 -11.80 11.85 -6.80
N HIS A 29 -10.60 11.28 -6.93
CA HIS A 29 -9.60 11.24 -5.85
C HIS A 29 -8.22 11.55 -6.45
N ASP A 30 -7.92 12.84 -6.60
CA ASP A 30 -6.56 13.27 -6.98
C ASP A 30 -5.61 12.87 -5.85
N VAL A 31 -4.90 11.77 -6.04
CA VAL A 31 -3.84 11.35 -5.13
C VAL A 31 -2.73 12.39 -5.20
N SER A 32 -2.68 13.23 -4.18
CA SER A 32 -1.78 14.36 -4.13
C SER A 32 -0.34 13.91 -3.92
N ALA A 33 0.63 14.77 -4.25
CA ALA A 33 2.03 14.53 -3.90
C ALA A 33 2.26 14.29 -2.40
N LYS A 34 1.33 14.76 -1.53
CA LYS A 34 1.35 14.47 -0.10
C LYS A 34 0.94 13.03 0.18
N ASP A 35 -0.11 12.52 -0.45
CA ASP A 35 -0.58 11.14 -0.26
C ASP A 35 0.49 10.12 -0.67
N TYR A 36 1.26 10.41 -1.73
CA TYR A 36 2.44 9.60 -2.07
C TYR A 36 3.53 9.62 -1.01
N ARG A 37 3.80 10.78 -0.40
CA ARG A 37 4.79 10.88 0.67
C ARG A 37 4.33 10.11 1.91
N ASP A 38 3.05 10.25 2.27
CA ASP A 38 2.47 9.59 3.44
C ASP A 38 2.45 8.07 3.24
N ALA A 39 2.10 7.61 2.04
CA ALA A 39 2.13 6.18 1.73
C ALA A 39 3.55 5.60 1.63
N ARG A 40 4.52 6.39 1.16
CA ARG A 40 5.94 6.02 1.21
C ARG A 40 6.44 5.94 2.65
N ALA A 41 6.09 6.90 3.48
CA ALA A 41 6.44 6.88 4.90
C ALA A 41 5.82 5.65 5.58
N PHE A 42 4.57 5.31 5.23
CA PHE A 42 3.89 4.13 5.77
C PHE A 42 4.62 2.82 5.46
N VAL A 43 5.07 2.59 4.22
CA VAL A 43 5.79 1.35 3.87
C VAL A 43 7.16 1.22 4.54
N GLU A 44 7.74 2.33 5.01
CA GLU A 44 8.98 2.34 5.77
C GLU A 44 8.77 2.04 7.28
N THR A 45 7.51 1.95 7.74
CA THR A 45 7.21 1.62 9.15
C THR A 45 7.21 0.12 9.44
N GLY A 46 7.43 -0.26 10.71
CA GLY A 46 7.25 -1.65 11.17
C GLY A 46 5.78 -2.12 11.20
N TRP A 47 4.83 -1.20 11.09
CA TRP A 47 3.42 -1.54 10.90
C TRP A 47 3.18 -2.20 9.54
N PHE A 48 3.90 -1.77 8.51
CA PHE A 48 3.83 -2.42 7.20
C PHE A 48 4.30 -3.89 7.26
N ASP A 49 5.41 -4.16 7.96
CA ASP A 49 5.89 -5.53 8.17
C ASP A 49 4.85 -6.39 8.89
N THR A 50 4.23 -5.83 9.92
CA THR A 50 3.17 -6.50 10.69
C THR A 50 1.97 -6.84 9.80
N LEU A 51 1.59 -5.95 8.88
CA LEU A 51 0.48 -6.20 7.95
C LEU A 51 0.85 -7.25 6.89
N CYS A 52 2.08 -7.24 6.39
CA CYS A 52 2.57 -8.29 5.50
C CYS A 52 2.59 -9.66 6.19
N GLU A 53 3.08 -9.75 7.42
CA GLU A 53 3.08 -10.98 8.22
C GLU A 53 1.64 -11.49 8.46
N CYS A 54 0.73 -10.59 8.80
CA CYS A 54 -0.69 -10.87 8.97
C CYS A 54 -1.32 -11.52 7.73
N LEU A 55 -0.85 -11.15 6.54
CA LEU A 55 -1.32 -11.62 5.25
C LEU A 55 -0.47 -12.74 4.64
N ASN A 56 0.58 -13.23 5.32
CA ASN A 56 1.58 -14.13 4.73
C ASN A 56 2.19 -13.58 3.42
N LEU A 57 2.46 -12.28 3.37
CA LEU A 57 3.17 -11.63 2.28
C LEU A 57 4.64 -11.40 2.66
N ASP A 58 5.53 -11.50 1.68
CA ASP A 58 6.92 -11.08 1.85
C ASP A 58 6.98 -9.55 1.90
N ALA A 59 7.37 -9.00 3.05
CA ALA A 59 7.40 -7.55 3.24
C ALA A 59 8.45 -6.85 2.39
N GLU A 60 9.59 -7.50 2.11
CA GLU A 60 10.66 -6.91 1.30
C GLU A 60 10.25 -6.84 -0.18
N GLU A 61 9.70 -7.93 -0.71
CA GLU A 61 9.17 -7.99 -2.06
C GLU A 61 8.01 -7.02 -2.25
N THR A 62 7.09 -6.97 -1.28
CA THR A 62 5.94 -6.05 -1.34
C THR A 62 6.41 -4.58 -1.32
N ARG A 63 7.43 -4.24 -0.52
CA ARG A 63 8.07 -2.90 -0.57
C ARG A 63 8.71 -2.62 -1.91
N ARG A 64 9.46 -3.59 -2.47
CA ARG A 64 10.14 -3.42 -3.75
C ARG A 64 9.13 -3.10 -4.85
N VAL A 65 8.03 -3.84 -4.93
CA VAL A 65 6.94 -3.60 -5.89
C VAL A 65 6.30 -2.22 -5.66
N PHE A 66 6.06 -1.85 -4.41
CA PHE A 66 5.47 -0.57 -4.03
C PHE A 66 6.36 0.64 -4.38
N LEU A 67 7.68 0.51 -4.23
CA LEU A 67 8.63 1.58 -4.54
C LEU A 67 8.96 1.66 -6.04
N ALA A 68 8.91 0.53 -6.75
CA ALA A 68 9.18 0.46 -8.18
C ALA A 68 8.06 1.04 -9.05
N SER A 69 6.80 0.99 -8.61
CA SER A 69 5.64 1.51 -9.34
C SER A 69 5.66 3.04 -9.56
N LYS A 70 6.59 3.77 -8.94
CA LYS A 70 6.80 5.21 -9.12
C LYS A 70 7.80 5.57 -10.24
N ALA A 71 8.45 4.58 -10.86
CA ALA A 71 9.50 4.80 -11.84
C ALA A 71 9.02 4.87 -13.30
N SER A 72 7.71 4.94 -13.56
CA SER A 72 7.13 4.97 -14.92
C SER A 72 6.01 5.99 -15.05
#